data_AF-A0A6A2X3H6-F1
#
_entry.id   AF-A0A6A2X3H6-F1
#
_cell.length_a   1.000
_cell.length_b   1.000
_cell.length_c   1.000
_cell.angle_alpha   90.00
_cell.angle_beta   90.00
_cell.angle_gamma   90.00
#
_symmetry.space_group_name_H-M   'P 1'
#
loop_
_entity.id
_entity.type
_entity.pdbx_description
1 polymer ?
#
loop_
_entity_poly.entity_id
_entity_poly.type
_entity_poly.pdbx_seq_one_letter_code
_entity_poly.pdbx_strand_id
1 'polypeptide(L)'
;MEFPNLEPECSSQKKIGRGKIKIKRIENTTNRQVTFCKRRNGLLKKAYELSVLCDAEVALFVFSSRGRLYEYANNRFPFNPFLSFLFVDLFVSI
;
A
#
# COMPACT_ATOMS: atom_id res chain seq x y z
N MET A 1 -0.87 16.08 10.25
CA MET A 1 -0.95 15.38 8.96
C MET A 1 -2.06 14.35 9.08
N GLU A 2 -3.28 14.73 8.72
CA GLU A 2 -4.34 13.77 8.45
C GLU A 2 -3.95 12.95 7.23
N PHE A 3 -4.29 11.67 7.21
CA PHE A 3 -4.23 10.90 5.97
C PHE A 3 -5.13 11.59 4.95
N PRO A 4 -4.58 12.15 3.85
CA PRO A 4 -5.40 12.57 2.74
C PRO A 4 -6.12 11.32 2.24
N ASN A 5 -7.39 11.45 1.85
CA ASN A 5 -8.17 10.37 1.22
C ASN A 5 -7.52 9.92 -0.10
N LEU A 6 -6.42 9.16 -0.03
CA LEU A 6 -5.74 8.44 -1.10
C LEU A 6 -6.58 7.21 -1.48
N GLU A 7 -7.85 7.43 -1.80
CA GLU A 7 -8.76 6.39 -2.23
C GLU A 7 -9.19 6.68 -3.67
N PRO A 8 -8.67 5.94 -4.67
CA PRO A 8 -9.53 5.61 -5.80
C PRO A 8 -10.66 4.73 -5.23
N GLU A 9 -11.85 5.31 -5.09
CA GLU A 9 -13.10 4.66 -4.63
C GLU A 9 -13.21 3.22 -5.16
N CYS A 10 -12.83 2.25 -4.33
CA CYS A 10 -13.00 0.84 -4.65
C CYS A 10 -14.48 0.50 -4.46
N SER A 11 -15.18 0.25 -5.56
CA SER A 11 -16.63 0.03 -5.59
C SER A 11 -17.15 -0.79 -4.40
N SER A 12 -18.06 -0.16 -3.66
CA SER A 12 -18.66 -0.68 -2.43
C SER A 12 -19.67 -1.79 -2.73
N GLN A 13 -19.19 -3.02 -2.93
CA GLN A 13 -20.09 -4.18 -3.01
C GLN A 13 -20.62 -4.61 -1.63
N LYS A 14 -21.92 -4.92 -1.59
CA LYS A 14 -22.78 -5.27 -0.44
C LYS A 14 -22.14 -6.33 0.48
N LYS A 15 -22.22 -6.11 1.80
CA LYS A 15 -21.58 -6.94 2.84
C LYS A 15 -22.22 -8.34 2.95
N ILE A 16 -21.63 -9.32 2.27
CA ILE A 16 -21.59 -10.70 2.79
C ILE A 16 -20.41 -10.76 3.77
N GLY A 17 -20.52 -11.51 4.87
CA GLY A 17 -19.51 -11.58 5.93
C GLY A 17 -18.08 -11.89 5.42
N ARG A 18 -17.06 -11.66 6.27
CA ARG A 18 -15.65 -11.94 5.93
C ARG A 18 -15.43 -13.46 5.78
N GLY A 19 -15.46 -13.97 4.55
CA GLY A 19 -15.08 -15.34 4.25
C GLY A 19 -13.56 -15.56 4.33
N LYS A 20 -13.12 -16.69 4.90
CA LYS A 20 -11.72 -17.11 4.86
C LYS A 20 -11.34 -17.49 3.42
N ILE A 21 -10.24 -16.95 2.90
CA ILE A 21 -9.71 -17.28 1.56
C ILE A 21 -8.32 -17.93 1.68
N LYS A 22 -7.98 -18.82 0.74
CA LYS A 22 -6.64 -19.41 0.65
C LYS A 22 -5.62 -18.32 0.25
N ILE A 23 -4.41 -18.37 0.80
CA ILE A 23 -3.30 -17.47 0.40
C ILE A 23 -2.68 -18.00 -0.90
N LYS A 24 -3.27 -17.57 -2.02
CA LYS A 24 -2.79 -17.81 -3.38
C LYS A 24 -3.22 -16.65 -4.28
N ARG A 25 -2.71 -16.59 -5.51
CA ARG A 25 -3.17 -15.61 -6.50
C ARG A 25 -4.69 -15.77 -6.71
N ILE A 26 -5.40 -14.64 -6.71
CA ILE A 26 -6.85 -14.61 -6.98
C ILE A 26 -7.02 -14.56 -8.50
N GLU A 27 -7.63 -15.60 -9.08
CA GLU A 27 -7.81 -15.69 -10.54
C GLU A 27 -8.82 -14.67 -11.06
N ASN A 28 -9.96 -14.54 -10.38
CA ASN A 28 -10.99 -13.58 -10.75
C ASN A 28 -10.47 -12.15 -10.64
N THR A 29 -10.45 -11.44 -11.77
CA THR A 29 -9.91 -10.09 -11.93
C THR A 29 -10.59 -9.06 -11.04
N THR A 30 -11.93 -9.08 -10.96
CA THR A 30 -12.73 -8.17 -10.13
C THR A 30 -12.46 -8.40 -8.65
N ASN A 31 -12.48 -9.64 -8.19
CA ASN A 31 -12.17 -9.98 -6.79
C ASN A 31 -10.73 -9.63 -6.42
N ARG A 32 -9.79 -9.81 -7.36
CA ARG A 32 -8.39 -9.43 -7.20
C ARG A 32 -8.24 -7.92 -7.05
N GLN A 33 -8.92 -7.13 -7.89
CA GLN A 33 -8.89 -5.67 -7.82
C GLN A 33 -9.49 -5.17 -6.48
N VAL A 34 -10.66 -5.66 -6.10
CA VAL A 34 -11.32 -5.28 -4.84
C VAL A 34 -10.46 -5.67 -3.64
N THR A 35 -9.87 -6.88 -3.66
CA THR A 35 -8.99 -7.34 -2.58
C THR A 35 -7.71 -6.52 -2.53
N PHE A 36 -7.11 -6.18 -3.67
CA PHE A 36 -5.92 -5.32 -3.74
C PHE A 36 -6.20 -3.97 -3.09
N CYS A 37 -7.27 -3.27 -3.49
CA CYS A 37 -7.62 -1.99 -2.89
C CYS A 37 -7.82 -2.11 -1.38
N LYS A 38 -8.67 -3.04 -0.92
CA LYS A 38 -8.96 -3.20 0.51
C LYS A 38 -7.72 -3.57 1.33
N ARG A 39 -6.89 -4.50 0.85
CA ARG A 39 -5.68 -4.94 1.58
C ARG A 39 -4.59 -3.89 1.57
N ARG A 40 -4.36 -3.22 0.44
CA ARG A 40 -3.41 -2.11 0.33
C ARG A 40 -3.75 -1.02 1.34
N ASN A 41 -5.00 -0.60 1.40
CA ASN A 41 -5.42 0.46 2.33
C ASN A 41 -5.31 0.00 3.79
N GLY A 42 -5.68 -1.25 4.08
CA GLY A 42 -5.48 -1.83 5.41
C GLY A 42 -4.01 -1.89 5.83
N LEU A 43 -3.12 -2.25 4.89
CA LEU A 43 -1.68 -2.33 5.13
C LEU A 43 -1.06 -0.95 5.34
N LEU A 44 -1.43 0.04 4.53
CA LEU A 44 -1.00 1.43 4.68
C LEU A 44 -1.40 2.00 6.07
N LYS A 45 -2.64 1.73 6.49
CA LYS A 45 -3.09 2.12 7.84
C LYS A 45 -2.26 1.46 8.94
N LYS A 46 -1.94 0.18 8.80
CA LYS A 46 -1.10 -0.55 9.77
C LYS A 46 0.33 -0.04 9.81
N ALA A 47 0.93 0.27 8.66
CA ALA A 47 2.27 0.83 8.58
C ALA A 47 2.37 2.16 9.33
N TYR A 48 1.37 3.02 9.17
CA TYR A 48 1.27 4.28 9.90
C TYR A 48 0.99 4.10 11.40
N GLU A 49 0.04 3.22 11.77
CA GLU A 49 -0.22 2.94 13.19
C GLU A 49 1.08 2.50 13.88
N LEU A 50 1.86 1.63 13.23
CA LEU A 50 3.13 1.16 13.75
C LEU A 50 4.19 2.27 13.83
N SER A 51 4.30 3.12 12.80
CA SER A 51 5.25 4.23 12.83
C SER A 51 4.95 5.22 13.94
N VAL A 52 3.67 5.50 14.21
CA VAL A 52 3.25 6.46 15.25
C VAL A 52 3.36 5.85 16.64
N LEU A 53 2.90 4.60 16.83
CA LEU A 53 2.89 3.97 18.15
C LEU A 53 4.29 3.63 18.66
N CYS A 54 5.19 3.22 17.77
CA CYS A 54 6.53 2.77 18.14
C CYS A 54 7.62 3.79 17.82
N ASP A 55 7.26 4.97 17.30
CA ASP A 55 8.20 5.97 16.76
C ASP A 55 9.22 5.36 15.77
N ALA A 56 8.77 4.37 15.01
CA ALA A 56 9.60 3.59 14.11
C ALA A 56 9.62 4.18 12.70
N GLU A 57 10.79 4.10 12.06
CA GLU A 57 10.94 4.42 10.65
C GLU A 57 10.40 3.28 9.79
N VAL A 58 9.38 3.57 8.98
CA VAL A 58 8.69 2.58 8.15
C VAL A 58 8.54 3.13 6.74
N ALA A 59 8.88 2.30 5.76
CA ALA A 59 8.61 2.56 4.35
C ALA A 59 7.87 1.35 3.73
N LEU A 60 6.87 1.61 2.89
CA LEU A 60 6.09 0.60 2.19
C LEU A 60 5.91 1.02 0.73
N PHE A 61 6.22 0.11 -0.19
CA PHE A 61 6.03 0.29 -1.63
C PHE A 61 5.14 -0.84 -2.16
N VAL A 62 4.11 -0.50 -2.92
CA VAL A 62 3.17 -1.46 -3.51
C VAL A 62 2.96 -1.11 -4.98
N PHE A 63 3.39 -2.00 -5.87
CA PHE A 63 3.11 -1.90 -7.29
C PHE A 63 1.82 -2.63 -7.65
N SER A 64 0.92 -1.94 -8.34
CA SER A 64 -0.22 -2.59 -8.98
C SER A 64 0.21 -3.32 -10.25
N SER A 65 -0.60 -4.27 -10.72
CA SER A 65 -0.38 -4.93 -12.01
C SER A 65 -0.45 -3.99 -13.22
N ARG A 66 -0.85 -2.72 -13.02
CA ARG A 66 -0.86 -1.67 -14.04
C ARG A 66 0.37 -0.76 -13.97
N GLY A 67 1.37 -1.10 -13.14
CA GLY A 67 2.57 -0.30 -12.95
C GLY A 67 2.37 0.94 -12.08
N ARG A 68 1.19 1.15 -11.49
CA ARG A 68 0.98 2.26 -10.54
C ARG A 68 1.66 1.95 -9.21
N LEU A 69 2.53 2.85 -8.77
CA LEU A 69 3.16 2.83 -7.44
C LEU A 69 2.20 3.42 -6.39
N TYR A 70 2.11 2.75 -5.25
CA TYR A 70 1.47 3.25 -4.04
C TYR A 70 2.49 3.15 -2.91
N GLU A 71 2.75 4.25 -2.23
CA GLU A 71 3.82 4.33 -1.24
C GLU A 71 3.37 4.98 0.07
N TYR A 72 4.09 4.64 1.14
CA TYR A 72 4.03 5.27 2.44
C TYR A 72 5.44 5.34 3.02
N ALA A 73 5.84 6.50 3.53
CA ALA A 73 7.10 6.71 4.23
C ALA A 73 6.92 7.74 5.34
N ASN A 74 7.61 7.53 6.48
CA ASN A 74 7.65 8.50 7.57
C ASN A 74 8.78 9.53 7.35
N ASN A 75 8.52 10.80 7.63
CA ASN A 75 9.39 11.97 7.35
C ASN A 75 10.70 12.02 8.16
N ARG A 76 11.02 11.01 8.98
CA ARG A 76 12.25 10.99 9.76
C ARG A 76 13.48 10.56 8.99
N PHE A 77 13.30 9.91 7.85
CA PHE A 77 14.40 9.78 6.93
C PHE A 77 14.77 11.16 6.36
N PRO A 78 16.01 11.63 6.46
CA PRO A 78 16.51 12.74 5.65
C PRO A 78 16.67 12.25 4.21
N PHE A 79 15.56 11.83 3.58
CA PHE A 79 15.53 11.51 2.17
C PHE A 79 15.58 12.82 1.40
N ASN A 80 16.78 13.19 0.96
CA ASN A 80 16.91 14.11 -0.17
C ASN A 80 16.05 13.53 -1.32
N PRO A 81 15.12 14.31 -1.90
CA PRO A 81 14.23 13.82 -2.97
C PRO A 81 15.00 13.34 -4.21
N PHE A 82 16.27 13.71 -4.35
CA PHE A 82 17.17 13.20 -5.38
C PHE A 82 17.69 11.79 -5.12
N LEU A 83 17.86 11.39 -3.87
CA LEU A 83 18.34 10.04 -3.51
C LEU A 83 17.22 9.01 -3.53
N SER A 84 15.96 9.41 -3.29
CA SER A 84 14.82 8.49 -3.35
C SER A 84 14.55 7.98 -4.77
N PHE A 85 14.70 8.83 -5.80
CA PHE A 85 14.62 8.38 -7.19
C PHE A 85 15.71 7.37 -7.51
N LEU A 86 16.98 7.69 -7.18
CA LEU A 86 18.10 6.77 -7.39
C LEU A 86 17.97 5.46 -6.62
N PHE A 87 17.47 5.47 -5.38
CA PHE A 87 17.31 4.25 -4.60
C PHE A 87 16.15 3.39 -5.10
N VAL A 88 15.00 3.99 -5.46
CA VAL A 88 13.86 3.24 -5.99
C VAL A 88 14.14 2.74 -7.41
N ASP A 89 14.77 3.56 -8.26
CA ASP A 89 15.16 3.17 -9.63
C ASP A 89 16.24 2.07 -9.62
N LEU A 90 17.23 2.14 -8.70
CA LEU A 90 18.26 1.10 -8.56
C LEU A 90 17.69 -0.20 -8.00
N PHE A 91 16.75 -0.14 -7.05
CA PHE A 91 16.14 -1.33 -6.44
C PHE A 91 15.07 -1.99 -7.35
N VAL A 92 14.49 -1.23 -8.29
CA VAL A 92 13.57 -1.76 -9.32
C VAL A 92 14.33 -2.22 -10.57
N SER A 93 15.54 -1.73 -10.82
CA SER A 93 16.38 -2.10 -11.98
C SER A 93 17.43 -3.19 -11.74
N ILE A 94 17.64 -3.64 -10.48
CA ILE A 94 18.42 -4.84 -10.13
C ILE A 94 17.50 -6.05 -10.03
#